data_AF-A0A6P4DUT6-F1
#
_entry.id   AF-A0A6P4DUT6-F1
#
_cell.length_a   1.000
_cell.length_b   1.000
_cell.length_c   1.000
_cell.angle_alpha   90.00
_cell.angle_beta   90.00
_cell.angle_gamma   90.00
#
_symmetry.space_group_name_H-M   'P 1'
#
loop_
_entity.id
_entity.type
_entity.pdbx_description
1 polymer ?
#
loop_
_entity_poly.entity_id
_entity_poly.type
_entity_poly.pdbx_seq_one_letter_code
_entity_poly.pdbx_strand_id
1 'polypeptide(L)'
;MVEIISIYNYVMRRILLIQGLIGLSLYDEIGQGYLNEIDLECYITDIIPTLAQVSNHLHPSFERFYVCTVVKKVFFFLDHLHTRRIRIKDIVSSGLLSQLLELRDSAKSRDLVVNETGNWFSMPAVLEVYENYLDLDRDHDGMLSKKELSQYGSGSLSPIFLDRAFEVCRTYNGEMDYKTFLDFYFAMEYRKTLSAMHYIFRILDINQQGYLTAQTLRYFFDGIEEGIKAVKTVK
;
A
#
# COMPACT_ATOMS: atom_id res chain seq x y z
N MET A 1 -27.04 -22.46 -19.38
CA MET A 1 -27.62 -22.96 -18.12
C MET A 1 -26.65 -22.53 -17.03
N VAL A 2 -27.04 -21.68 -16.08
CA VAL A 2 -26.12 -21.22 -15.01
C VAL A 2 -25.94 -22.36 -14.02
N GLU A 3 -24.69 -22.73 -13.72
CA GLU A 3 -24.39 -23.80 -12.78
C GLU A 3 -24.79 -23.39 -11.35
N ILE A 4 -25.35 -24.32 -10.59
CA ILE A 4 -25.79 -24.11 -9.19
C ILE A 4 -24.63 -23.61 -8.32
N ILE A 5 -23.41 -24.08 -8.60
CA ILE A 5 -22.18 -23.68 -7.92
C ILE A 5 -21.89 -22.19 -8.14
N SER A 6 -22.09 -21.67 -9.35
CA SER A 6 -21.89 -20.23 -9.64
C SER A 6 -22.88 -19.36 -8.87
N ILE A 7 -24.14 -19.80 -8.76
CA ILE A 7 -25.17 -19.09 -7.99
C ILE A 7 -24.83 -19.11 -6.50
N TYR A 8 -24.44 -20.27 -5.96
CA TYR A 8 -24.01 -20.41 -4.57
C TYR A 8 -22.83 -19.48 -4.24
N ASN A 9 -21.78 -19.51 -5.06
CA ASN A 9 -20.60 -18.66 -4.86
C ASN A 9 -20.95 -17.16 -4.91
N TYR A 10 -21.83 -16.76 -5.83
CA TYR A 10 -22.31 -15.38 -5.90
C TYR A 10 -23.08 -14.97 -4.64
N VAL A 11 -24.02 -15.80 -4.17
CA VAL A 11 -24.81 -15.52 -2.96
C VAL A 11 -23.91 -15.45 -1.74
N MET A 12 -22.98 -16.39 -1.57
CA MET A 12 -22.04 -16.40 -0.45
C MET A 12 -21.15 -15.15 -0.45
N ARG A 13 -20.60 -14.76 -1.61
CA ARG A 13 -19.80 -13.54 -1.73
C ARG A 13 -20.61 -12.29 -1.40
N ARG A 14 -21.87 -12.23 -1.85
CA ARG A 14 -22.77 -11.11 -1.55
C ARG A 14 -23.10 -11.02 -0.07
N ILE A 15 -23.38 -12.14 0.59
CA ILE A 15 -23.62 -12.18 2.05
C ILE A 15 -22.37 -11.71 2.80
N LEU A 16 -21.19 -12.19 2.42
CA LEU A 16 -19.92 -11.81 3.05
C LEU A 16 -19.65 -10.30 2.92
N LEU A 17 -19.92 -9.72 1.76
CA LEU A 17 -19.80 -8.28 1.54
C LEU A 17 -20.81 -7.47 2.36
N ILE A 18 -22.04 -7.96 2.50
CA ILE A 18 -23.05 -7.30 3.35
C ILE A 18 -22.61 -7.36 4.82
N GLN A 19 -22.10 -8.49 5.29
CA GLN A 19 -21.56 -8.62 6.64
C GLN A 19 -20.35 -7.69 6.86
N GLY A 20 -19.45 -7.59 5.87
CA GLY A 20 -18.33 -6.67 5.90
C GLY A 20 -18.78 -5.20 5.91
N LEU A 21 -19.80 -4.84 5.12
CA LEU A 21 -20.40 -3.51 5.14
C LEU A 21 -20.98 -3.17 6.51
N ILE A 22 -21.75 -4.08 7.10
CA ILE A 22 -22.30 -3.91 8.45
C ILE A 22 -21.16 -3.76 9.46
N GLY A 23 -20.14 -4.63 9.38
CA GLY A 23 -18.96 -4.59 10.23
C GLY A 23 -18.25 -3.24 10.17
N LEU A 24 -17.93 -2.73 8.98
CA LEU A 24 -17.32 -1.41 8.79
C LEU A 24 -18.21 -0.29 9.34
N SER A 25 -19.53 -0.38 9.18
CA SER A 25 -20.46 0.65 9.64
C SER A 25 -20.52 0.77 11.17
N LEU A 26 -20.12 -0.26 11.91
CA LEU A 26 -20.03 -0.21 13.38
C LEU A 26 -18.89 0.69 13.87
N TYR A 27 -17.90 0.97 13.01
CA TYR A 27 -16.74 1.82 13.33
C TYR A 27 -16.91 3.27 12.86
N ASP A 28 -18.02 3.60 12.21
CA ASP A 28 -18.38 4.97 11.86
C ASP A 28 -19.12 5.61 13.04
N GLU A 29 -18.37 6.04 14.05
CA GLU A 29 -18.93 6.63 15.29
C GLU A 29 -19.85 7.83 15.03
N ILE A 30 -19.57 8.60 13.96
CA ILE A 30 -20.30 9.83 13.63
C ILE A 30 -21.51 9.53 12.71
N GLY A 31 -21.56 8.35 12.09
CA GLY A 31 -22.63 7.93 11.19
C GLY A 31 -22.66 8.70 9.86
N GLN A 32 -21.51 9.21 9.39
CA GLN A 32 -21.41 9.99 8.15
C GLN A 32 -21.15 9.13 6.90
N GLY A 33 -20.93 7.83 7.08
CA GLY A 33 -20.58 6.88 6.03
C GLY A 33 -19.09 6.89 5.66
N TYR A 34 -18.22 7.40 6.55
CA TYR A 34 -16.78 7.51 6.33
C TYR A 34 -16.01 6.83 7.46
N LEU A 35 -14.82 6.31 7.13
CA LEU A 35 -13.86 5.80 8.10
C LEU A 35 -12.55 6.56 7.96
N ASN A 36 -11.97 6.93 9.10
CA ASN A 36 -10.60 7.42 9.19
C ASN A 36 -9.61 6.24 9.41
N GLU A 37 -8.31 6.54 9.47
CA GLU A 37 -7.28 5.50 9.64
C GLU A 37 -7.46 4.70 10.93
N ILE A 38 -7.78 5.35 12.05
CA ILE A 38 -7.96 4.70 13.36
C ILE A 38 -9.18 3.78 13.33
N ASP A 39 -10.29 4.24 12.76
CA ASP A 39 -11.52 3.44 12.65
C ASP A 39 -11.24 2.14 11.88
N LEU A 40 -10.46 2.25 10.79
CA LEU A 40 -10.08 1.10 9.99
C LEU A 40 -9.04 0.22 10.71
N GLU A 41 -8.05 0.79 11.39
CA GLU A 41 -7.10 0.04 12.23
C GLU A 41 -7.82 -0.82 13.27
N CYS A 42 -8.81 -0.26 13.97
CA CYS A 42 -9.65 -0.98 14.93
C CYS A 42 -10.43 -2.11 14.24
N TYR A 43 -11.11 -1.82 13.13
CA TYR A 43 -11.85 -2.84 12.38
C TYR A 43 -10.94 -3.99 11.91
N ILE A 44 -9.77 -3.69 11.35
CA ILE A 44 -8.83 -4.71 10.87
C ILE A 44 -8.35 -5.58 12.02
N THR A 45 -7.98 -4.96 13.15
CA THR A 45 -7.54 -5.66 14.36
C THR A 45 -8.59 -6.67 14.84
N ASP A 46 -9.86 -6.26 14.90
CA ASP A 46 -10.95 -7.10 15.38
C ASP A 46 -11.30 -8.26 14.43
N ILE A 47 -11.09 -8.11 13.12
CA ILE A 47 -11.36 -9.18 12.17
C ILE A 47 -10.21 -10.18 12.02
N ILE A 48 -8.96 -9.83 12.39
CA ILE A 48 -7.79 -10.71 12.24
C ILE A 48 -8.04 -12.12 12.80
N PRO A 49 -8.61 -12.32 14.01
CA PRO A 49 -8.89 -13.66 14.55
C PRO A 49 -9.83 -14.50 13.68
N THR A 50 -10.64 -13.85 12.83
CA THR A 50 -11.54 -14.54 11.89
C THR A 50 -10.85 -14.92 10.58
N LEU A 51 -9.73 -14.29 10.24
CA LEU A 51 -8.98 -14.52 9.01
C LEU A 51 -8.02 -15.71 9.20
N ALA A 52 -8.53 -16.94 9.10
CA ALA A 52 -7.77 -18.15 9.39
C ALA A 52 -6.40 -18.24 8.66
N GLN A 53 -6.32 -17.74 7.43
CA GLN A 53 -5.05 -17.74 6.68
C GLN A 53 -3.99 -16.78 7.25
N VAL A 54 -4.43 -15.75 7.97
CA VAL A 54 -3.58 -14.73 8.62
C VAL A 54 -3.33 -15.09 10.07
N SER A 55 -4.39 -15.31 10.86
CA SER A 55 -4.31 -15.55 12.31
C SER A 55 -3.38 -16.70 12.67
N ASN A 56 -3.37 -17.77 11.87
CA ASN A 56 -2.55 -18.95 12.13
C ASN A 56 -1.04 -18.72 11.96
N HIS A 57 -0.65 -17.67 11.25
CA HIS A 57 0.75 -17.35 10.93
C HIS A 57 1.20 -16.00 11.51
N LEU A 58 0.29 -15.26 12.14
CA LEU A 58 0.56 -13.92 12.64
C LEU A 58 1.21 -13.97 14.02
N HIS A 59 2.45 -13.49 14.12
CA HIS A 59 3.11 -13.32 15.41
C HIS A 59 2.64 -12.01 16.09
N PRO A 60 2.43 -11.97 17.43
CA PRO A 60 1.94 -10.77 18.11
C PRO A 60 2.79 -9.51 17.91
N SER A 61 4.11 -9.65 17.78
CA SER A 61 4.99 -8.50 17.49
C SER A 61 4.81 -7.94 16.08
N PHE A 62 4.32 -8.77 15.15
CA PHE A 62 4.13 -8.39 13.75
C PHE A 62 2.72 -7.85 13.45
N GLU A 63 1.76 -8.09 14.34
CA GLU A 63 0.36 -7.66 14.18
C GLU A 63 0.24 -6.16 13.86
N ARG A 64 0.99 -5.30 14.55
CA ARG A 64 0.98 -3.85 14.30
C ARG A 64 1.44 -3.50 12.87
N PHE A 65 2.44 -4.20 12.35
CA PHE A 65 2.93 -3.99 10.99
C PHE A 65 1.93 -4.51 9.97
N TYR A 66 1.31 -5.67 10.23
CA TYR A 66 0.25 -6.20 9.38
C TYR A 66 -0.94 -5.23 9.28
N VAL A 67 -1.47 -4.78 10.42
CA VAL A 67 -2.58 -3.80 10.46
C VAL A 67 -2.19 -2.52 9.74
N CYS A 68 -1.00 -1.96 10.02
CA CYS A 68 -0.51 -0.76 9.36
C CYS A 68 -0.45 -0.93 7.83
N THR A 69 0.09 -2.04 7.33
CA THR A 69 0.20 -2.32 5.90
C THR A 69 -1.15 -2.46 5.22
N VAL A 70 -2.09 -3.18 5.83
CA VAL A 70 -3.46 -3.34 5.30
C VAL A 70 -4.15 -1.98 5.21
N VAL A 71 -4.13 -1.20 6.31
CA VAL A 71 -4.78 0.12 6.38
C VAL A 71 -4.15 1.07 5.38
N LYS A 72 -2.82 1.15 5.32
CA LYS A 72 -2.12 2.03 4.39
C LYS A 72 -2.38 1.65 2.94
N LYS A 73 -2.50 0.37 2.62
CA LYS A 73 -2.87 -0.07 1.27
C LYS A 73 -4.28 0.40 0.88
N VAL A 74 -5.25 0.29 1.79
CA VAL A 74 -6.62 0.78 1.56
C VAL A 74 -6.63 2.30 1.36
N PHE A 75 -5.96 3.06 2.23
CA PHE A 75 -5.86 4.51 2.12
C PHE A 75 -5.10 4.97 0.87
N PHE A 76 -4.02 4.28 0.51
CA PHE A 76 -3.26 4.60 -0.68
C PHE A 76 -4.15 4.54 -1.93
N PHE A 77 -4.95 3.48 -2.10
CA PHE A 77 -5.78 3.31 -3.30
C PHE A 77 -7.09 4.09 -3.29
N LEU A 78 -7.69 4.35 -2.13
CA LEU A 78 -9.01 4.97 -2.04
C LEU A 78 -9.01 6.44 -1.59
N ASP A 79 -7.90 6.95 -1.05
CA ASP A 79 -7.73 8.34 -0.61
C ASP A 79 -6.54 9.03 -1.31
N HIS A 80 -6.51 8.99 -2.64
CA HIS A 80 -5.45 9.64 -3.43
C HIS A 80 -5.38 11.17 -3.29
N LEU A 81 -6.39 11.80 -2.68
CA LEU A 81 -6.42 13.23 -2.37
C LEU A 81 -6.03 13.56 -0.92
N HIS A 82 -5.66 12.55 -0.11
CA HIS A 82 -5.27 12.71 1.29
C HIS A 82 -6.31 13.44 2.15
N THR A 83 -7.59 13.16 1.92
CA THR A 83 -8.72 13.68 2.71
C THR A 83 -8.78 13.09 4.12
N ARG A 84 -8.01 12.02 4.38
CA ARG A 84 -7.94 11.24 5.63
C ARG A 84 -9.26 10.56 6.01
N ARG A 85 -10.17 10.40 5.03
CA ARG A 85 -11.47 9.78 5.23
C ARG A 85 -11.88 9.04 3.95
N ILE A 86 -12.29 7.78 4.09
CA ILE A 86 -12.75 6.97 2.96
C ILE A 86 -14.22 6.63 3.17
N ARG A 87 -15.01 6.73 2.10
CA ARG A 87 -16.42 6.31 2.16
C ARG A 87 -16.50 4.80 2.29
N ILE A 88 -17.31 4.29 3.21
CA ILE A 88 -17.48 2.84 3.42
C ILE A 88 -17.91 2.15 2.12
N LYS A 89 -18.80 2.78 1.36
CA LYS A 89 -19.24 2.27 0.04
C LYS A 89 -18.07 2.08 -0.94
N ASP A 90 -17.07 2.96 -0.92
CA ASP A 90 -15.91 2.88 -1.81
C ASP A 90 -15.04 1.68 -1.41
N ILE A 91 -14.86 1.44 -0.11
CA ILE A 91 -14.17 0.25 0.42
C ILE A 91 -14.85 -1.03 -0.07
N VAL A 92 -16.18 -1.11 0.05
CA VAL A 92 -16.95 -2.28 -0.39
C VAL A 92 -16.89 -2.47 -1.92
N SER A 93 -17.02 -1.39 -2.70
CA SER A 93 -17.01 -1.46 -4.17
C SER A 93 -15.63 -1.67 -4.78
N SER A 94 -14.56 -1.33 -4.05
CA SER A 94 -13.16 -1.45 -4.53
C SER A 94 -12.71 -2.90 -4.74
N GLY A 95 -13.39 -3.87 -4.14
CA GLY A 95 -12.96 -5.26 -4.09
C GLY A 95 -11.87 -5.55 -3.05
N LEU A 96 -11.26 -4.53 -2.42
CA LEU A 96 -10.27 -4.72 -1.36
C LEU A 96 -10.86 -5.48 -0.16
N LEU A 97 -12.07 -5.10 0.26
CA LEU A 97 -12.77 -5.81 1.32
C LEU A 97 -13.08 -7.27 0.95
N SER A 98 -13.39 -7.55 -0.33
CA SER A 98 -13.59 -8.94 -0.77
C SER A 98 -12.31 -9.75 -0.61
N GLN A 99 -11.18 -9.24 -1.08
CA GLN A 99 -9.89 -9.93 -0.96
C GLN A 99 -9.56 -10.18 0.52
N LEU A 100 -9.76 -9.20 1.38
CA LEU A 100 -9.50 -9.37 2.81
C LEU A 100 -10.38 -10.45 3.45
N LEU A 101 -11.68 -10.45 3.15
CA LEU A 101 -12.62 -11.43 3.71
C LEU A 101 -12.46 -12.83 3.10
N GLU A 102 -11.91 -12.95 1.89
CA GLU A 102 -11.56 -14.25 1.29
C GLU A 102 -10.52 -15.03 2.12
N LEU A 103 -9.73 -14.34 2.96
CA LEU A 103 -8.75 -14.97 3.85
C LEU A 103 -9.39 -15.75 5.02
N ARG A 104 -10.71 -15.67 5.19
CA ARG A 104 -11.47 -16.51 6.14
C ARG A 104 -11.56 -17.97 5.68
N ASP A 105 -11.63 -18.20 4.36
CA ASP A 105 -11.83 -19.52 3.80
C ASP A 105 -10.48 -20.26 3.69
N SER A 106 -10.16 -21.14 4.65
CA SER A 106 -8.95 -21.98 4.60
C SER A 106 -8.99 -23.08 3.51
N ALA A 107 -10.17 -23.34 2.93
CA ALA A 107 -10.42 -24.47 2.03
C ALA A 107 -10.22 -24.18 0.53
N LYS A 108 -10.09 -22.91 0.11
CA LYS A 108 -10.01 -22.54 -1.32
C LYS A 108 -8.59 -22.49 -1.90
N SER A 109 -7.61 -23.09 -1.24
CA SER A 109 -6.20 -23.01 -1.63
C SER A 109 -5.80 -23.84 -2.86
N ARG A 110 -6.73 -24.53 -3.56
CA ARG A 110 -6.35 -25.42 -4.67
C ARG A 110 -7.04 -25.26 -6.03
N ASP A 111 -8.19 -24.58 -6.15
CA ASP A 111 -8.96 -24.61 -7.43
C ASP A 111 -9.25 -23.24 -8.08
N LEU A 112 -8.66 -22.14 -7.61
CA LEU A 112 -8.79 -20.83 -8.27
C LEU A 112 -7.46 -20.35 -8.82
N VAL A 113 -6.99 -21.06 -9.86
CA VAL A 113 -6.03 -20.54 -10.83
C VAL A 113 -6.76 -19.54 -11.74
N VAL A 114 -7.14 -18.36 -11.23
CA VAL A 114 -7.51 -17.21 -12.06
C VAL A 114 -7.19 -15.94 -11.29
N ASN A 115 -5.89 -15.64 -11.17
CA ASN A 115 -5.29 -14.31 -11.16
C ASN A 115 -3.78 -14.54 -10.96
N GLU A 116 -2.95 -14.14 -11.92
CA GLU A 116 -1.48 -14.16 -11.80
C GLU A 116 -0.97 -13.23 -10.66
N THR A 117 -1.88 -12.55 -9.97
CA THR A 117 -1.63 -11.70 -8.81
C THR A 117 -2.32 -12.30 -7.59
N GLY A 118 -1.55 -12.81 -6.62
CA GLY A 118 -2.08 -13.33 -5.35
C GLY A 118 -2.88 -12.30 -4.54
N ASN A 119 -3.49 -12.76 -3.44
CA ASN A 119 -4.25 -11.89 -2.54
C ASN A 119 -3.34 -10.87 -1.86
N TRP A 120 -3.66 -9.58 -2.01
CA TRP A 120 -2.84 -8.45 -1.55
C TRP A 120 -2.71 -8.31 -0.04
N PHE A 121 -3.58 -8.98 0.72
CA PHE A 121 -3.64 -8.96 2.17
C PHE A 121 -3.22 -10.29 2.79
N SER A 122 -2.76 -11.25 1.98
CA SER A 122 -2.20 -12.50 2.47
C SER A 122 -0.91 -12.26 3.25
N MET A 123 -0.58 -13.17 4.16
CA MET A 123 0.66 -13.10 4.95
C MET A 123 1.92 -13.01 4.09
N PRO A 124 2.10 -13.82 3.02
CA PRO A 124 3.26 -13.67 2.13
C PRO A 124 3.36 -12.29 1.49
N ALA A 125 2.23 -11.73 1.01
CA ALA A 125 2.23 -10.42 0.38
C ALA A 125 2.59 -9.29 1.35
N VAL A 126 2.17 -9.37 2.61
CA VAL A 126 2.50 -8.36 3.62
C VAL A 126 3.94 -8.53 4.14
N LEU A 127 4.40 -9.77 4.30
CA LEU A 127 5.78 -10.07 4.67
C LEU A 127 6.76 -9.59 3.61
N GLU A 128 6.46 -9.76 2.33
CA GLU A 128 7.32 -9.27 1.23
C GLU A 128 7.59 -7.76 1.36
N VAL A 129 6.57 -6.94 1.66
CA VAL A 129 6.76 -5.49 1.85
C VAL A 129 7.60 -5.19 3.09
N TYR A 130 7.39 -5.95 4.17
CA TYR A 130 8.13 -5.77 5.41
C TYR A 130 9.59 -6.22 5.31
N GLU A 131 9.86 -7.35 4.64
CA GLU A 131 11.21 -7.83 4.37
C GLU A 131 11.98 -6.83 3.50
N ASN A 132 11.33 -6.26 2.47
CA ASN A 132 11.94 -5.17 1.70
C ASN A 132 12.32 -3.95 2.56
N TYR A 133 11.55 -3.64 3.61
CA TYR A 133 11.89 -2.56 4.53
C TYR A 133 13.13 -2.92 5.37
N LEU A 134 13.13 -4.13 5.95
CA LEU A 134 14.24 -4.61 6.79
C LEU A 134 15.55 -4.76 6.01
N ASP A 135 15.48 -5.15 4.74
CA ASP A 135 16.67 -5.26 3.87
C ASP A 135 17.31 -3.89 3.57
N LEU A 136 16.52 -2.82 3.65
CA LEU A 136 17.00 -1.45 3.45
C LEU A 136 17.55 -0.84 4.75
N ASP A 137 16.91 -1.09 5.89
CA ASP A 137 17.31 -0.63 7.22
C ASP A 137 18.56 -1.39 7.72
N ARG A 138 19.74 -0.86 7.38
CA ARG A 138 21.02 -1.56 7.59
C ARG A 138 21.60 -1.35 8.97
N ASP A 139 21.29 -0.22 9.60
CA ASP A 139 21.69 0.06 10.97
C ASP A 139 20.66 -0.42 12.01
N HIS A 140 19.50 -0.91 11.55
CA HIS A 140 18.44 -1.50 12.35
C HIS A 140 17.88 -0.53 13.39
N ASP A 141 17.82 0.76 13.04
CA ASP A 141 17.29 1.80 13.91
C ASP A 141 15.75 1.95 13.78
N GLY A 142 15.16 1.24 12.82
CA GLY A 142 13.72 1.22 12.57
C GLY A 142 13.23 2.40 11.72
N MET A 143 14.13 3.17 11.11
CA MET A 143 13.88 4.23 10.15
C MET A 143 14.69 3.97 8.87
N LEU A 144 14.39 4.70 7.79
CA LEU A 144 15.16 4.65 6.55
C LEU A 144 15.77 6.01 6.24
N SER A 145 17.10 6.04 6.21
CA SER A 145 17.84 7.18 5.68
C SER A 145 17.73 7.23 4.15
N LYS A 146 18.00 8.42 3.58
CA LYS A 146 18.06 8.59 2.11
C LYS A 146 19.08 7.66 1.46
N LYS A 147 20.18 7.37 2.16
CA LYS A 147 21.24 6.50 1.67
C LYS A 147 20.77 5.05 1.59
N GLU A 148 19.98 4.60 2.54
CA GLU A 148 19.39 3.26 2.54
C GLU A 148 18.32 3.12 1.47
N LEU A 149 17.39 4.08 1.39
CA LEU A 149 16.36 4.06 0.35
C LEU A 149 16.95 4.15 -1.06
N SER A 150 18.17 4.69 -1.23
CA SER A 150 18.86 4.68 -2.53
C SER A 150 19.11 3.29 -3.09
N GLN A 151 19.12 2.26 -2.24
CA GLN A 151 19.32 0.86 -2.63
C GLN A 151 18.00 0.15 -2.98
N TYR A 152 16.86 0.83 -2.89
CA TYR A 152 15.56 0.26 -3.23
C TYR A 152 15.53 -0.30 -4.66
N GLY A 153 15.02 -1.53 -4.81
CA GLY A 153 15.00 -2.26 -6.07
C GLY A 153 16.41 -2.53 -6.59
N SER A 154 16.76 -1.93 -7.73
CA SER A 154 18.09 -2.07 -8.33
C SER A 154 19.02 -0.87 -8.05
N GLY A 155 18.64 0.01 -7.12
CA GLY A 155 19.31 1.28 -6.87
C GLY A 155 19.31 2.23 -8.06
N SER A 156 18.25 2.19 -8.88
CA SER A 156 18.11 2.98 -10.12
C SER A 156 17.50 4.37 -9.91
N LEU A 157 17.12 4.72 -8.67
CA LEU A 157 16.53 6.01 -8.35
C LEU A 157 17.61 7.09 -8.34
N SER A 158 17.37 8.17 -9.06
CA SER A 158 18.32 9.28 -9.08
C SER A 158 18.38 9.98 -7.72
N PRO A 159 19.54 10.53 -7.32
CA PRO A 159 19.66 11.29 -6.08
C PRO A 159 18.64 12.43 -6.01
N ILE A 160 18.41 13.12 -7.13
CA ILE A 160 17.42 14.20 -7.25
C ILE A 160 15.99 13.70 -6.93
N PHE A 161 15.62 12.51 -7.42
CA PHE A 161 14.31 11.93 -7.13
C PHE A 161 14.17 11.59 -5.65
N LEU A 162 15.22 11.03 -5.04
CA LEU A 162 15.25 10.71 -3.62
C LEU A 162 15.20 11.96 -2.73
N ASP A 163 15.90 13.03 -3.12
CA ASP A 163 15.84 14.33 -2.45
C ASP A 163 14.40 14.83 -2.39
N ARG A 164 13.74 14.85 -3.55
CA ARG A 164 12.34 15.26 -3.65
C ARG A 164 11.38 14.33 -2.92
N ALA A 165 11.63 13.02 -2.91
CA ALA A 165 10.81 12.07 -2.16
C ALA A 165 10.84 12.38 -0.65
N PHE A 166 12.01 12.62 -0.09
CA PHE A 166 12.17 12.95 1.34
C PHE A 166 11.64 14.36 1.71
N GLU A 167 11.57 15.28 0.75
CA GLU A 167 10.96 16.61 0.95
C GLU A 167 9.42 16.56 0.94
N VAL A 168 8.83 15.65 0.15
CA VAL A 168 7.37 15.52 0.02
C VAL A 168 6.77 14.61 1.11
N CYS A 169 7.56 13.66 1.60
CA CYS A 169 7.16 12.70 2.61
C CYS A 169 7.34 13.22 4.03
N ARG A 170 6.64 12.60 4.98
CA ARG A 170 6.88 12.86 6.40
C ARG A 170 8.20 12.21 6.80
N THR A 171 9.12 12.99 7.35
CA THR A 171 10.40 12.50 7.85
C THR A 171 10.60 12.91 9.30
N TYR A 172 11.36 12.12 10.04
CA TYR A 172 11.80 12.40 11.40
C TYR A 172 13.31 12.50 11.37
N ASN A 173 13.86 13.68 11.65
CA ASN A 173 15.30 13.95 11.56
C ASN A 173 15.94 13.60 10.18
N GLY A 174 15.15 13.67 9.11
CA GLY A 174 15.61 13.34 7.75
C GLY A 174 15.45 11.87 7.36
N GLU A 175 14.80 11.06 8.21
CA GLU A 175 14.60 9.63 8.01
C GLU A 175 13.12 9.27 7.93
N MET A 176 12.82 8.17 7.25
CA MET A 176 11.46 7.74 6.91
C MET A 176 11.05 6.55 7.76
N ASP A 177 9.90 6.63 8.44
CA ASP A 177 9.35 5.49 9.18
C ASP A 177 8.68 4.46 8.25
N TYR A 178 8.41 3.26 8.77
CA TYR A 178 7.71 2.20 8.03
C TYR A 178 6.39 2.67 7.42
N LYS A 179 5.60 3.45 8.17
CA LYS A 179 4.30 3.96 7.72
C LYS A 179 4.45 4.85 6.48
N THR A 180 5.47 5.70 6.43
CA THR A 180 5.76 6.54 5.26
C THR A 180 6.39 5.74 4.12
N PHE A 181 7.25 4.76 4.43
CA PHE A 181 7.80 3.84 3.44
C PHE A 181 6.72 3.10 2.66
N LEU A 182 5.60 2.71 3.29
CA LEU A 182 4.49 2.04 2.60
C LEU A 182 3.89 2.88 1.48
N ASP A 183 3.74 4.20 1.67
CA ASP A 183 3.23 5.08 0.61
C ASP A 183 4.20 5.12 -0.58
N PHE A 184 5.51 5.20 -0.28
CA PHE A 184 6.56 5.13 -1.29
C PHE A 184 6.55 3.78 -2.02
N TYR A 185 6.55 2.68 -1.28
CA TYR A 185 6.55 1.32 -1.81
C TYR A 185 5.37 1.09 -2.75
N PHE A 186 4.14 1.44 -2.32
CA PHE A 186 2.96 1.26 -3.17
C PHE A 186 2.97 2.18 -4.40
N ALA A 187 3.52 3.39 -4.30
CA ALA A 187 3.69 4.25 -5.46
C ALA A 187 4.68 3.68 -6.48
N MET A 188 5.76 3.08 -6.01
CA MET A 188 6.79 2.50 -6.87
C MET A 188 6.38 1.15 -7.45
N GLU A 189 5.62 0.34 -6.72
CA GLU A 189 5.12 -0.95 -7.22
C GLU A 189 3.97 -0.75 -8.21
N TYR A 190 3.02 0.14 -7.89
CA TYR A 190 1.79 0.32 -8.64
C TYR A 190 1.75 1.61 -9.47
N ARG A 191 2.85 2.00 -10.12
CA ARG A 191 3.04 3.28 -10.85
C ARG A 191 1.94 3.65 -11.85
N LYS A 192 1.21 2.66 -12.37
CA LYS A 192 0.12 2.85 -13.35
C LYS A 192 -1.23 3.21 -12.71
N THR A 193 -1.33 3.21 -11.40
CA THR A 193 -2.55 3.56 -10.67
C THR A 193 -2.64 5.06 -10.45
N LEU A 194 -3.87 5.59 -10.35
CA LEU A 194 -4.10 7.02 -10.12
C LEU A 194 -3.38 7.51 -8.85
N SER A 195 -3.48 6.76 -7.75
CA SER A 195 -2.82 7.07 -6.48
C SER A 195 -1.30 7.18 -6.61
N ALA A 196 -0.67 6.22 -7.29
CA ALA A 196 0.77 6.25 -7.53
C ALA A 196 1.18 7.41 -8.43
N MET A 197 0.40 7.71 -9.48
CA MET A 197 0.65 8.86 -10.32
C MET A 197 0.53 10.17 -9.53
N HIS A 198 -0.47 10.33 -8.66
CA HIS A 198 -0.59 11.49 -7.78
C HIS A 198 0.62 11.63 -6.85
N TYR A 199 1.06 10.53 -6.24
CA TYR A 199 2.22 10.51 -5.37
C TYR A 199 3.51 10.92 -6.12
N ILE A 200 3.79 10.29 -7.25
CA ILE A 200 4.95 10.58 -8.08
C ILE A 200 4.88 12.01 -8.63
N PHE A 201 3.70 12.48 -9.04
CA PHE A 201 3.52 13.83 -9.52
C PHE A 201 3.87 14.87 -8.46
N ARG A 202 3.53 14.64 -7.18
CA ARG A 202 3.94 15.53 -6.08
C ARG A 202 5.46 15.60 -5.92
N ILE A 203 6.18 14.50 -6.16
CA ILE A 203 7.65 14.48 -6.17
C ILE A 203 8.18 15.34 -7.32
N LEU A 204 7.61 15.17 -8.52
CA LEU A 204 8.01 15.87 -9.73
C LEU A 204 7.64 17.36 -9.74
N ASP A 205 6.52 17.75 -9.13
CA ASP A 205 6.04 19.13 -9.07
C ASP A 205 6.77 19.92 -7.98
N ILE A 206 8.05 20.23 -8.26
CA ILE A 206 8.96 20.94 -7.33
C ILE A 206 8.34 22.25 -6.82
N ASN A 207 7.65 22.98 -7.71
CA ASN A 207 7.09 24.30 -7.41
C ASN A 207 5.66 24.25 -6.86
N GLN A 208 5.05 23.06 -6.73
CA GLN A 208 3.68 22.86 -6.26
C GLN A 208 2.63 23.67 -7.05
N GLN A 209 2.85 23.82 -8.35
CA GLN A 209 2.01 24.66 -9.22
C GLN A 209 0.89 23.86 -9.91
N GLY A 210 0.86 22.54 -9.75
CA GLY A 210 -0.14 21.65 -10.34
C GLY A 210 0.15 21.25 -11.80
N TYR A 211 1.32 21.59 -12.34
CA TYR A 211 1.76 21.20 -13.68
C TYR A 211 3.29 21.10 -13.79
N LEU A 212 3.77 20.24 -14.70
CA LEU A 212 5.20 20.06 -14.96
C LEU A 212 5.64 20.95 -16.13
N THR A 213 6.77 21.64 -15.95
CA THR A 213 7.38 22.45 -17.01
C THR A 213 8.51 21.69 -17.70
N ALA A 214 8.90 22.13 -18.90
CA ALA A 214 10.08 21.60 -19.57
C ALA A 214 11.35 21.74 -18.72
N GLN A 215 11.47 22.82 -17.93
CA GLN A 215 12.59 23.03 -17.00
C GLN A 215 12.59 22.00 -15.87
N THR A 216 11.41 21.74 -15.28
CA THR A 216 11.26 20.71 -14.24
C THR A 216 11.63 19.33 -14.75
N LEU A 217 11.15 18.95 -15.94
CA LEU A 217 11.50 17.67 -16.56
C LEU A 217 12.99 17.60 -16.89
N ARG A 218 13.58 18.71 -17.37
CA ARG A 218 15.01 18.79 -17.68
C ARG A 218 15.87 18.59 -16.43
N TYR A 219 15.48 19.18 -15.30
CA TYR A 219 16.17 19.01 -14.03
C TYR A 219 16.27 17.54 -13.58
N PHE A 220 15.17 16.78 -13.64
CA PHE A 220 15.23 15.35 -13.34
C PHE A 220 16.02 14.56 -14.38
N PHE A 221 15.91 14.92 -15.65
CA PHE A 221 16.63 14.26 -16.73
C PHE A 221 18.15 14.46 -16.62
N ASP A 222 18.60 15.67 -16.28
CA ASP A 222 20.01 15.97 -16.08
C ASP A 222 20.61 15.12 -14.94
N GLY A 223 19.86 14.91 -13.84
CA GLY A 223 20.28 14.00 -12.77
C GLY A 223 20.40 12.54 -13.20
N ILE A 224 19.57 12.08 -14.15
CA ILE A 224 19.68 10.74 -14.73
C ILE A 224 20.92 10.66 -15.63
N GLU A 225 21.16 11.68 -16.48
CA GLU A 225 22.35 11.74 -17.34
C GLU A 225 23.65 11.68 -16.52
N GLU A 226 23.73 12.43 -15.43
CA GLU A 226 24.89 12.42 -14.52
C GLU A 226 25.11 11.04 -13.91
N GLY A 227 24.04 10.39 -13.45
CA GLY A 227 24.11 9.02 -12.94
C GLY A 227 24.63 8.01 -13.97
N ILE A 228 24.14 8.08 -15.21
CA ILE A 228 24.61 7.19 -16.30
C ILE A 228 26.08 7.47 -16.63
N LYS A 229 26.51 8.74 -16.65
CA LYS A 229 27.91 9.12 -16.89
C LYS A 229 28.83 8.56 -15.80
N ALA A 230 28.46 8.69 -14.53
CA ALA A 230 29.24 8.18 -13.40
C ALA A 230 29.46 6.66 -13.47
N VAL A 231 28.44 5.88 -13.85
CA VAL A 231 28.55 4.42 -14.00
C VAL A 231 29.49 4.01 -15.15
N LYS A 232 29.55 4.81 -16.22
CA LYS A 232 30.45 4.55 -17.36
C LYS A 232 31.92 4.86 -17.08
N THR A 233 32.22 5.77 -16.15
CA THR A 233 33.60 6.14 -15.81
C THR A 233 34.27 5.17 -14.83
N VAL A 234 33.48 4.33 -14.14
CA VAL A 234 33.97 3.35 -13.14
C VAL A 234 34.22 1.96 -13.74
N LYS A 235 33.81 1.72 -14.99
CA LYS A 235 34.14 0.51 -15.77
C LYS A 235 35.30 0.76 -16.71
#